data_AF-A0A2W4UJ19-F1
#
_entry.id   AF-A0A2W4UJ19-F1
#
_cell.length_a   1.000
_cell.length_b   1.000
_cell.length_c   1.000
_cell.angle_alpha   90.00
_cell.angle_beta   90.00
_cell.angle_gamma   90.00
#
_symmetry.space_group_name_H-M   'P 1'
#
loop_
_entity.id
_entity.type
_entity.pdbx_description
1 polymer ?
#
loop_
_entity_poly.entity_id
_entity_poly.type
_entity_poly.pdbx_seq_one_letter_code
_entity_poly.pdbx_strand_id
1 'polypeptide(L)' 'MPNPNPTQSEEFIKKRFQPAKDLPANVQLARKPRCVKLPQEVDTLISEMPKKERSVWIRQAICKAALEQGLVDEIK' A
#
# COMPACT_ATOMS: atom_id res chain seq x y z
N MET A 1 7.61 -12.16 -36.13
CA MET A 1 7.07 -12.95 -35.01
C MET A 1 7.26 -12.15 -33.73
N PRO A 2 6.25 -11.98 -32.86
CA PRO A 2 6.44 -11.31 -31.58
C PRO A 2 7.37 -12.14 -30.68
N ASN A 3 8.20 -11.48 -29.87
CA ASN A 3 9.14 -12.14 -28.94
C ASN A 3 8.37 -13.07 -27.97
N PRO A 4 8.67 -14.38 -27.92
CA PRO A 4 7.97 -15.33 -27.06
C PRO A 4 8.20 -15.09 -25.56
N ASN A 5 9.30 -14.43 -25.18
CA ASN A 5 9.61 -14.07 -23.80
C ASN A 5 9.96 -12.58 -23.70
N PRO A 6 8.95 -11.69 -23.60
CA PRO A 6 9.21 -10.28 -23.35
C PRO A 6 9.80 -10.11 -21.94
N THR A 7 11.11 -9.96 -21.84
CA THR A 7 11.79 -9.60 -20.59
C THR A 7 11.59 -8.10 -20.35
N GLN A 8 10.84 -7.76 -19.30
CA GLN A 8 10.70 -6.38 -18.86
C GLN A 8 12.00 -5.95 -18.20
N SER A 9 12.55 -4.80 -18.61
CA SER A 9 13.74 -4.24 -17.95
C SER A 9 13.43 -3.91 -16.49
N GLU A 10 14.41 -4.09 -15.59
CA GLU A 10 14.26 -3.79 -14.17
C GLU A 10 13.87 -2.33 -13.93
N GLU A 11 14.34 -1.42 -14.78
CA GLU A 11 13.99 0.00 -14.76
C GLU A 11 12.49 0.23 -15.01
N PHE A 12 11.90 -0.51 -15.94
CA PHE A 12 10.47 -0.44 -16.24
C PHE A 12 9.62 -0.94 -15.06
N ILE A 13 10.06 -2.01 -14.42
CA ILE A 13 9.42 -2.59 -13.23
C ILE A 13 9.49 -1.58 -12.06
N LYS A 14 10.68 -1.01 -11.78
CA LYS A 14 10.88 0.00 -10.73
C LYS A 14 10.03 1.26 -10.95
N LYS A 15 9.88 1.70 -12.20
CA LYS A 15 9.04 2.87 -12.53
C LYS A 15 7.55 2.59 -12.36
N ARG A 16 7.12 1.36 -12.65
CA ARG A 16 5.72 0.91 -12.55
C ARG A 16 5.30 0.64 -11.10
N PHE A 17 6.19 0.07 -10.30
CA PHE A 17 5.95 -0.24 -8.89
C PHE A 17 6.76 0.70 -8.01
N GLN A 18 6.35 1.98 -7.99
CA GLN A 18 6.99 2.94 -7.10
C GLN A 18 6.74 2.53 -5.64
N PRO A 19 7.77 2.59 -4.77
CA PRO A 19 7.59 2.34 -3.36
C PRO A 19 6.57 3.33 -2.78
N ALA A 20 5.85 2.86 -1.75
CA ALA A 20 4.93 3.69 -0.98
C ALA A 20 5.70 4.90 -0.42
N LYS A 21 5.41 6.10 -0.93
CA LYS A 21 6.16 7.32 -0.61
C LYS A 21 6.02 7.73 0.86
N ASP A 22 5.01 7.20 1.54
CA ASP A 22 4.66 7.42 2.93
C ASP A 22 5.50 6.62 3.93
N LEU A 23 6.28 5.62 3.48
CA LEU A 23 7.08 4.78 4.36
C LEU A 23 8.59 5.00 4.12
N PRO A 24 9.42 4.88 5.17
CA PRO A 24 10.86 4.86 5.00
C PRO A 24 11.26 3.70 4.08
N ALA A 25 12.30 3.92 3.27
CA ALA A 25 12.77 2.96 2.27
C ALA A 25 13.23 1.61 2.87
N ASN A 26 13.40 1.53 4.19
CA ASN A 26 13.82 0.35 4.92
C ASN A 26 12.65 -0.53 5.41
N VAL A 27 11.40 -0.09 5.25
CA VAL A 27 10.22 -0.85 5.70
C VAL A 27 9.94 -1.97 4.70
N GLN A 28 9.99 -3.21 5.18
CA GLN A 28 9.61 -4.35 4.35
C GLN A 28 8.08 -4.48 4.29
N LEU A 29 7.51 -4.23 3.10
CA LEU A 29 6.08 -4.40 2.88
C LEU A 29 5.68 -5.87 2.81
N ALA A 30 4.46 -6.18 3.27
CA ALA A 30 3.88 -7.50 3.12
C ALA A 30 3.79 -7.89 1.64
N ARG A 31 4.10 -9.16 1.33
CA ARG A 31 4.13 -9.71 -0.04
C ARG A 31 2.78 -9.61 -0.76
N LYS A 32 1.66 -9.66 -0.03
CA LYS A 32 0.30 -9.54 -0.56
C LYS A 32 -0.45 -8.43 0.19
N PRO A 33 -1.26 -7.62 -0.51
CA PRO A 33 -2.11 -6.65 0.16
C PRO A 33 -3.16 -7.37 1.01
N ARG A 34 -3.52 -6.75 2.14
CA ARG A 34 -4.64 -7.20 2.97
C ARG A 34 -5.90 -6.50 2.50
N CYS A 35 -6.89 -7.27 2.05
CA CYS A 35 -8.18 -6.76 1.59
C CYS A 35 -9.26 -7.14 2.60
N VAL A 36 -10.03 -6.16 3.06
CA VAL A 36 -11.10 -6.34 4.07
C VAL A 36 -12.35 -5.61 3.58
N LYS A 37 -13.53 -6.21 3.75
CA LYS A 37 -14.81 -5.53 3.49
C LYS A 37 -15.11 -4.54 4.60
N LEU A 38 -15.44 -3.31 4.23
CA LEU A 38 -15.81 -2.25 5.16
C LEU A 38 -17.33 -2.01 5.15
N PRO A 39 -17.89 -1.41 6.21
CA PRO A 39 -19.24 -0.86 6.16
C PRO A 39 -19.38 0.14 5.01
N GLN A 40 -20.55 0.17 4.36
CA GLN A 40 -20.79 0.95 3.15
C GLN A 40 -20.51 2.44 3.32
N GLU A 41 -20.90 3.02 4.46
CA GLU A 41 -20.65 4.43 4.78
C GLU A 41 -19.14 4.75 4.83
N VAL A 42 -18.36 3.87 5.46
CA VAL A 42 -16.90 4.02 5.58
C VAL A 42 -16.23 3.88 4.20
N ASP A 43 -16.66 2.89 3.41
CA ASP A 43 -16.14 2.67 2.06
C ASP A 43 -16.44 3.85 1.12
N THR A 44 -17.62 4.46 1.26
CA THR A 44 -18.03 5.64 0.48
C THR A 44 -17.13 6.83 0.81
N LEU A 45 -16.92 7.14 2.09
CA LEU A 45 -16.04 8.23 2.53
C LEU A 45 -14.59 8.02 2.06
N ILE A 46 -14.09 6.79 2.15
CA ILE A 46 -12.73 6.46 1.64
C ILE A 46 -12.66 6.62 0.12
N SER A 47 -13.74 6.26 -0.58
CA SER A 47 -13.83 6.36 -2.04
C SER A 47 -13.94 7.79 -2.54
N GLU A 48 -14.36 8.74 -1.72
CA GLU A 48 -14.40 10.17 -2.03
C GLU A 48 -13.01 10.83 -1.92
N MET A 49 -12.10 10.27 -1.12
CA MET A 49 -10.74 10.81 -0.99
C MET A 49 -9.95 10.76 -2.32
N PRO A 50 -8.95 11.63 -2.51
CA PRO A 50 -8.07 11.57 -3.68
C PRO A 50 -7.38 10.21 -3.79
N LYS A 51 -7.37 9.60 -4.98
CA LYS A 51 -6.81 8.24 -5.20
C LYS A 51 -5.37 8.09 -4.69
N LYS A 52 -4.57 9.16 -4.74
CA LYS A 52 -3.17 9.16 -4.28
C LYS A 52 -3.04 9.10 -2.75
N GLU A 53 -4.06 9.55 -2.03
CA GLU A 53 -4.05 9.69 -0.57
C GLU A 53 -4.77 8.54 0.13
N ARG A 54 -5.71 7.86 -0.55
CA ARG A 54 -6.46 6.71 0.01
C ARG A 54 -5.56 5.65 0.63
N SER A 55 -4.55 5.19 -0.11
CA SER A 55 -3.66 4.14 0.37
C SER A 55 -2.80 4.59 1.55
N VAL A 56 -2.42 5.87 1.57
CA VAL A 56 -1.63 6.46 2.67
C VAL A 56 -2.50 6.55 3.92
N TRP A 57 -3.72 7.07 3.78
CA TRP A 57 -4.66 7.21 4.88
C TRP A 57 -5.04 5.85 5.49
N ILE A 58 -5.39 4.86 4.68
CA ILE A 58 -5.73 3.50 5.15
C ILE A 58 -4.53 2.90 5.90
N ARG A 59 -3.32 3.06 5.37
CA ARG A 59 -2.11 2.55 6.02
C ARG A 59 -1.89 3.21 7.37
N GLN A 60 -1.96 4.55 7.44
CA GLN A 60 -1.83 5.30 8.69
C GLN A 60 -2.88 4.89 9.72
N ALA A 61 -4.13 4.72 9.31
CA ALA A 61 -5.21 4.29 10.21
C ALA A 61 -4.93 2.91 10.82
N ILE A 62 -4.54 1.94 10.00
CA ILE A 62 -4.19 0.58 10.46
C ILE A 62 -2.97 0.62 11.38
N CYS A 63 -1.91 1.31 10.97
CA CYS A 63 -0.67 1.44 11.72
C CYS A 63 -0.88 2.12 13.08
N LYS A 64 -1.65 3.20 13.12
CA LYS A 64 -2.00 3.92 14.34
C LYS A 64 -2.80 3.02 15.29
N ALA A 65 -3.84 2.35 14.78
CA ALA A 65 -4.62 1.42 15.58
C ALA A 65 -3.77 0.27 16.15
N ALA A 66 -2.81 -0.24 15.38
CA ALA A 66 -1.92 -1.31 15.83
C ALA A 66 -0.97 -0.85 16.96
N LEU A 67 -0.43 0.37 16.87
CA LEU A 67 0.38 0.98 17.94
C LEU A 67 -0.47 1.23 19.19
N GLU A 68 -1.66 1.82 19.05
CA GLU A 68 -2.56 2.13 20.17
C GLU A 68 -3.04 0.86 20.90
N GLN A 69 -3.21 -0.25 20.18
CA GLN A 69 -3.58 -1.54 20.75
C GLN A 69 -2.37 -2.35 21.28
N GLY A 70 -1.15 -1.84 21.14
CA GLY A 70 0.06 -2.56 21.54
C GLY A 70 0.33 -3.84 20.74
N LEU A 71 -0.19 -3.93 19.50
CA LEU A 71 0.06 -5.07 18.61
C LEU A 71 1.47 -5.01 17.98
N VAL A 72 2.09 -3.83 17.97
CA VAL A 72 3.44 -3.56 17.51
C VAL A 72 4.01 -2.42 18.34
N ASP A 73 5.30 -2.52 18.70
CA ASP A 73 5.98 -1.51 19.51
C ASP A 73 6.51 -0.33 18.67
N GLU A 74 6.90 -0.59 17.42
CA GLU A 74 7.44 0.41 16.50
C GLU A 74 7.23 -0.02 15.04
N ILE A 75 7.00 0.94 14.14
CA ILE A 75 6.88 0.69 12.70
C ILE A 75 8.21 1.08 12.05
N LYS A 76 9.05 0.09 11.75
CA LYS A 76 10.38 0.25 11.13
C LYS A 76 10.42 -0.21 9.69
#